data_AF-A0A413X177-F1
#
_entry.id   AF-A0A413X177-F1
#
_cell.length_a   1.000
_cell.length_b   1.000
_cell.length_c   1.000
_cell.angle_alpha   90.00
_cell.angle_beta   90.00
_cell.angle_gamma   90.00
#
_symmetry.space_group_name_H-M   'P 1'
#
loop_
_entity.id
_entity.type
_entity.pdbx_description
1 polymer ?
#
loop_
_entity_poly.entity_id
_entity_poly.type
_entity_poly.pdbx_seq_one_letter_code
_entity_poly.pdbx_strand_id
1 'polypeptide(L)'
;MKDFDELADGLNELPDWNAMEDTGLEKQIERQINRRITRISLRTLFAVIMAAAVLLLIINPVMKFCSFDPRPLFTSDDAAYENEFTKYMRIYYETAQPYVTVYDSSLKDLGFGRYAIDMGVMDTSGPIYVGLPPNVRLNVKWGTIGVEDPQRLTTVTASRYGYGLMSEEDKAALMEELEELPDSSIIHVSLSAREEKPVSEVIAAPVQVNWVEIYSEDGEIRGGLTIRKSILGEGERDRVEMTDEEIKQEYLGNLEYLLSQPKLLNALGLRMGSEGRYFQAPTTVEPIKNLLDQTAKQAVLTTKNYCISGKKQEILDYLNTVDYTSVMVDRVRLSILER
;
A
#
# COMPACT_ATOMS: atom_id res chain seq x y z
N MET A 1 -12.96 -29.22 48.65
CA MET A 1 -13.07 -29.55 50.09
C MET A 1 -13.03 -28.31 50.97
N LYS A 2 -12.19 -27.30 50.70
CA LYS A 2 -12.17 -26.04 51.49
C LYS A 2 -13.50 -25.23 51.50
N ASP A 3 -14.28 -25.27 50.43
CA ASP A 3 -15.54 -24.50 50.35
C ASP A 3 -16.74 -25.11 51.11
N PHE A 4 -16.63 -26.38 51.54
CA PHE A 4 -17.70 -27.04 52.32
C PHE A 4 -17.52 -26.84 53.83
N ASP A 5 -16.28 -26.69 54.32
CA ASP A 5 -15.99 -26.47 55.73
C ASP A 5 -16.30 -25.03 56.18
N GLU A 6 -16.10 -24.02 55.31
CA GLU A 6 -16.57 -22.64 55.54
C GLU A 6 -18.11 -22.51 55.59
N LEU A 7 -18.80 -23.47 54.97
CA LEU A 7 -20.27 -23.53 54.94
C LEU A 7 -20.84 -24.13 56.24
N ALA A 8 -20.05 -24.94 56.95
CA ALA A 8 -20.42 -25.54 58.24
C ALA A 8 -20.15 -24.60 59.42
N ASP A 9 -19.07 -23.81 59.38
CA ASP A 9 -18.75 -22.85 60.45
C ASP A 9 -19.73 -21.66 60.51
N GLY A 10 -20.37 -21.30 59.39
CA GLY A 10 -21.38 -20.25 59.34
C GLY A 10 -22.75 -20.63 59.94
N LEU A 11 -22.96 -21.91 60.31
CA LEU A 11 -24.23 -22.41 60.87
C LEU A 11 -24.22 -22.47 62.41
N ASN A 12 -23.07 -22.29 63.06
CA ASN A 12 -22.93 -22.39 64.52
C ASN A 12 -23.03 -21.04 65.26
N GLU A 13 -23.26 -19.93 64.57
CA GLU A 13 -23.54 -18.62 65.17
C GLU A 13 -25.01 -18.20 64.96
N LEU A 14 -25.93 -19.09 65.31
CA LEU A 14 -27.34 -18.72 65.45
C LEU A 14 -27.58 -18.16 66.87
N PRO A 15 -27.98 -16.88 67.03
CA PRO A 15 -28.41 -16.39 68.33
C PRO A 15 -29.74 -17.06 68.71
N ASP A 16 -29.86 -17.35 70.00
CA ASP A 16 -31.00 -18.01 70.65
C ASP A 16 -32.33 -17.32 70.26
N TRP A 17 -33.21 -18.08 69.60
CA TRP A 17 -34.48 -17.61 69.04
C TRP A 17 -35.56 -17.43 70.12
N ASN A 18 -35.30 -16.57 71.09
CA ASN A 18 -36.32 -16.18 72.07
C ASN A 18 -36.51 -14.66 72.10
N ALA A 19 -37.67 -14.27 71.57
CA ALA A 19 -38.31 -12.96 71.64
C ALA A 19 -37.71 -11.81 70.80
N MET A 20 -38.08 -11.72 69.52
CA MET A 20 -38.16 -10.43 68.83
C MET A 20 -39.26 -10.44 67.77
N GLU A 21 -40.07 -9.37 67.75
CA GLU A 21 -41.25 -9.15 66.91
C GLU A 21 -41.04 -9.49 65.42
N ASP A 22 -42.05 -10.13 64.82
CA ASP A 22 -42.11 -10.63 63.43
C ASP A 22 -41.70 -9.57 62.37
N THR A 23 -42.01 -8.30 62.62
CA THR A 23 -41.65 -7.18 61.71
C THR A 23 -40.16 -6.79 61.71
N GLY A 24 -39.40 -7.20 62.73
CA GLY A 24 -37.97 -6.93 62.85
C GLY A 24 -37.12 -7.93 62.06
N LEU A 25 -37.56 -9.18 62.01
CA LEU A 25 -36.90 -10.28 61.31
C LEU A 25 -36.98 -10.12 59.79
N GLU A 26 -38.15 -9.81 59.23
CA GLU A 26 -38.31 -9.54 57.79
C GLU A 26 -37.44 -8.36 57.33
N LYS A 27 -37.45 -7.25 58.08
CA LYS A 27 -36.59 -6.09 57.79
C LYS A 27 -35.10 -6.41 57.91
N GLN A 28 -34.70 -7.30 58.80
CA GLN A 28 -33.31 -7.74 58.93
C GLN A 28 -32.90 -8.65 57.77
N ILE A 29 -33.75 -9.59 57.37
CA ILE A 29 -33.56 -10.48 56.23
C ILE A 29 -33.46 -9.67 54.92
N GLU A 30 -34.39 -8.73 54.69
CA GLU A 30 -34.39 -7.87 53.50
C GLU A 30 -33.14 -6.98 53.43
N ARG A 31 -32.70 -6.41 54.57
CA ARG A 31 -31.44 -5.66 54.65
C ARG A 31 -30.22 -6.53 54.37
N GLN A 32 -30.19 -7.78 54.86
CA GLN A 32 -29.08 -8.69 54.59
C GLN A 32 -29.05 -9.14 53.12
N ILE A 33 -30.21 -9.44 52.54
CA ILE A 33 -30.35 -9.80 51.12
C ILE A 33 -29.92 -8.62 50.24
N ASN A 34 -30.44 -7.41 50.49
CA ASN A 34 -30.04 -6.22 49.73
C ASN A 34 -28.54 -5.93 49.87
N ARG A 35 -27.95 -6.08 51.06
CA ARG A 35 -26.50 -5.93 51.22
C ARG A 35 -25.70 -6.97 50.43
N ARG A 36 -26.18 -8.22 50.36
CA ARG A 36 -25.54 -9.29 49.57
C ARG A 36 -25.68 -9.04 48.06
N ILE A 37 -26.88 -8.68 47.58
CA ILE A 37 -27.14 -8.35 46.17
C ILE A 37 -26.32 -7.14 45.73
N THR A 38 -26.29 -6.06 46.53
CA THR A 38 -25.49 -4.86 46.23
C THR A 38 -24.00 -5.19 46.22
N ARG A 39 -23.52 -6.04 47.13
CA ARG A 39 -22.11 -6.48 47.16
C ARG A 39 -21.75 -7.32 45.92
N ILE A 40 -22.61 -8.25 45.52
CA ILE A 40 -22.42 -9.04 44.29
C ILE A 40 -22.43 -8.11 43.08
N SER A 41 -23.41 -7.21 42.99
CA SER A 41 -23.55 -6.26 41.89
C SER A 41 -22.34 -5.32 41.79
N LEU A 42 -21.83 -4.81 42.91
CA LEU A 42 -20.61 -3.99 42.96
C LEU A 42 -19.37 -4.78 42.54
N ARG A 43 -19.24 -6.05 42.96
CA ARG A 43 -18.13 -6.92 42.54
C ARG A 43 -18.18 -7.19 41.04
N THR A 44 -19.35 -7.46 40.49
CA THR A 44 -19.54 -7.68 39.04
C THR A 44 -19.25 -6.39 38.27
N LEU A 45 -19.78 -5.24 38.72
CA LEU A 45 -19.50 -3.95 38.10
C LEU A 45 -18.00 -3.62 38.12
N PHE A 46 -17.34 -3.85 39.26
CA PHE A 46 -15.90 -3.67 39.39
C PHE A 46 -15.13 -4.60 38.46
N ALA A 47 -15.53 -5.87 38.34
CA ALA A 47 -14.91 -6.80 37.41
C ALA A 47 -15.06 -6.36 35.94
N VAL A 48 -16.23 -5.84 35.55
CA VAL A 48 -16.48 -5.28 34.21
C VAL A 48 -15.62 -4.04 33.96
N ILE A 49 -15.53 -3.12 34.93
CA ILE A 49 -14.68 -1.92 34.83
C ILE A 49 -13.21 -2.31 34.71
N MET A 50 -12.74 -3.28 35.52
CA MET A 50 -11.37 -3.78 35.44
C MET A 50 -11.09 -4.45 34.09
N ALA A 51 -12.01 -5.26 33.57
CA ALA A 51 -11.87 -5.86 32.24
C ALA A 51 -11.80 -4.78 31.14
N ALA A 52 -12.65 -3.76 31.21
CA ALA A 52 -12.61 -2.63 30.29
C ALA A 52 -11.30 -1.83 30.40
N ALA A 53 -10.81 -1.61 31.62
CA ALA A 53 -9.53 -0.94 31.86
C ALA A 53 -8.35 -1.74 31.29
N VAL A 54 -8.33 -3.07 31.47
CA VAL A 54 -7.31 -3.95 30.86
C VAL A 54 -7.36 -3.87 29.34
N LEU A 55 -8.54 -3.91 28.73
CA LEU A 55 -8.70 -3.79 27.28
C LEU A 55 -8.18 -2.45 26.74
N LEU A 56 -8.53 -1.35 27.40
CA LEU A 56 -8.22 0.01 26.91
C LEU A 56 -6.79 0.47 27.24
N LEU A 57 -6.28 0.13 28.42
CA LEU A 57 -5.00 0.65 28.93
C LEU A 57 -3.83 -0.32 28.75
N ILE A 58 -4.09 -1.62 28.56
CA ILE A 58 -3.03 -2.63 28.40
C ILE A 58 -3.07 -3.20 26.98
N ILE A 59 -4.18 -3.84 26.60
CA ILE A 59 -4.25 -4.57 25.33
C ILE A 59 -4.16 -3.61 24.14
N ASN A 60 -4.92 -2.52 24.14
CA ASN A 60 -4.92 -1.57 23.02
C ASN A 60 -3.52 -0.92 22.78
N PRO A 61 -2.78 -0.42 23.79
CA PRO A 61 -1.41 0.08 23.59
C PRO A 61 -0.41 -0.99 23.14
N VAL A 62 -0.46 -2.19 23.72
CA VAL A 62 0.43 -3.30 23.33
C VAL A 62 0.22 -3.68 21.87
N MET A 63 -1.04 -3.80 21.44
CA MET A 63 -1.36 -4.09 20.05
C MET A 63 -0.84 -3.00 19.10
N LYS A 64 -0.96 -1.72 19.49
CA LYS A 64 -0.42 -0.58 18.71
C LYS A 64 1.11 -0.58 18.64
N PHE A 65 1.81 -1.09 19.65
CA PHE A 65 3.27 -1.17 19.66
C PHE A 65 3.81 -2.31 18.78
N CYS A 66 3.17 -3.48 18.85
CA CYS A 66 3.59 -4.68 18.14
C CYS A 66 3.19 -4.71 16.66
N SER A 67 2.24 -3.88 16.24
CA SER A 67 1.77 -3.80 14.86
C SER A 67 2.15 -2.48 14.17
N PHE A 68 1.97 -2.42 12.85
CA PHE A 68 2.09 -1.16 12.12
C PHE A 68 1.00 -0.18 12.59
N ASP A 69 1.45 0.98 13.11
CA ASP A 69 0.60 2.10 13.52
C ASP A 69 0.80 3.25 12.51
N PRO A 70 -0.22 3.56 11.68
CA PRO A 70 -0.09 4.58 10.64
C PRO A 70 -0.11 6.01 11.20
N ARG A 71 -0.60 6.25 12.42
CA ARG A 71 -0.86 7.60 12.95
C ARG A 71 0.31 8.59 12.82
N PRO A 72 1.57 8.21 13.12
CA PRO A 72 2.71 9.12 12.98
C PRO A 72 2.97 9.60 11.54
N LEU A 73 2.45 8.87 10.53
CA LEU A 73 2.59 9.23 9.12
C LEU A 73 1.54 10.24 8.65
N PHE A 74 0.52 10.50 9.48
CA PHE A 74 -0.55 11.47 9.22
C PHE A 74 -0.42 12.74 10.07
N THR A 75 0.57 12.81 10.95
CA THR A 75 0.91 14.02 11.68
C THR A 75 1.93 14.81 10.87
N SER A 76 1.46 15.65 9.95
CA SER A 76 2.30 16.66 9.32
C SER A 76 2.43 17.87 10.26
N ASP A 77 3.58 18.53 10.26
CA ASP A 77 3.65 19.93 10.70
C ASP A 77 2.63 20.74 9.88
N ASP A 78 1.92 21.67 10.51
CA ASP A 78 0.77 22.44 9.96
C ASP A 78 1.05 23.19 8.63
N ALA A 79 2.29 23.14 8.10
CA ALA A 79 2.74 23.77 6.88
C ALA A 79 2.98 22.83 5.68
N ALA A 80 2.92 21.50 5.83
CA ALA A 80 3.18 20.57 4.72
C ALA A 80 1.94 20.38 3.84
N TYR A 81 2.13 20.45 2.51
CA TYR A 81 1.05 20.26 1.51
C TYR A 81 0.59 18.79 1.41
N GLU A 82 1.41 17.85 1.88
CA GLU A 82 1.19 16.40 1.79
C GLU A 82 1.59 15.73 3.11
N ASN A 83 0.87 14.70 3.51
CA ASN A 83 1.25 13.86 4.67
C ASN A 83 2.28 12.78 4.27
N GLU A 84 3.08 12.35 5.24
CA GLU A 84 4.17 11.38 5.03
C GLU A 84 3.67 10.04 4.47
N PHE A 85 2.44 9.63 4.83
CA PHE A 85 1.84 8.40 4.29
C PHE A 85 1.57 8.52 2.78
N THR A 86 0.97 9.62 2.32
CA THR A 86 0.71 9.85 0.89
C THR A 86 2.02 9.83 0.09
N LYS A 87 3.05 10.53 0.58
CA LYS A 87 4.36 10.56 -0.06
C LYS A 87 5.00 9.17 -0.14
N TYR A 88 4.93 8.40 0.95
CA TYR A 88 5.40 7.02 0.97
C TYR A 88 4.69 6.13 -0.04
N MET A 89 3.35 6.19 -0.07
CA MET A 89 2.56 5.37 -0.99
C MET A 89 2.79 5.76 -2.46
N ARG A 90 2.99 7.04 -2.74
CA ARG A 90 3.36 7.53 -4.07
C ARG A 90 4.67 6.92 -4.54
N ILE A 91 5.73 6.98 -3.71
CA ILE A 91 7.03 6.39 -4.02
C ILE A 91 6.95 4.85 -4.12
N TYR A 92 6.18 4.21 -3.25
CA TYR A 92 5.94 2.77 -3.32
C TYR A 92 5.33 2.35 -4.65
N TYR A 93 4.24 2.99 -5.07
CA TYR A 93 3.59 2.65 -6.33
C TYR A 93 4.41 3.04 -7.55
N GLU A 94 5.07 4.20 -7.53
CA GLU A 94 6.01 4.60 -8.59
C GLU A 94 7.11 3.55 -8.79
N THR A 95 7.65 3.03 -7.68
CA THR A 95 8.73 2.04 -7.71
C THR A 95 8.20 0.67 -8.12
N ALA A 96 6.95 0.34 -7.79
CA ALA A 96 6.38 -0.98 -8.02
C ALA A 96 5.80 -1.18 -9.42
N GLN A 97 5.19 -0.15 -10.02
CA GLN A 97 4.46 -0.31 -11.27
C GLN A 97 4.27 1.01 -12.03
N PRO A 98 4.11 0.94 -13.37
CA PRO A 98 3.83 2.12 -14.17
C PRO A 98 2.41 2.67 -13.91
N TYR A 99 2.24 3.94 -14.26
CA TYR A 99 0.96 4.64 -14.34
C TYR A 99 0.18 4.86 -13.04
N VAL A 100 0.71 4.50 -11.87
CA VAL A 100 -0.03 4.66 -10.61
C VAL A 100 0.59 5.76 -9.76
N THR A 101 -0.24 6.72 -9.36
CA THR A 101 0.16 7.76 -8.39
C THR A 101 -0.89 7.91 -7.29
N VAL A 102 -0.42 8.27 -6.10
CA VAL A 102 -1.26 8.56 -4.93
C VAL A 102 -1.18 10.05 -4.67
N TYR A 103 -2.33 10.73 -4.64
CA TYR A 103 -2.37 12.19 -4.52
C TYR A 103 -2.82 12.69 -3.16
N ASP A 104 -3.62 11.90 -2.44
CA ASP A 104 -4.07 12.24 -1.09
C ASP A 104 -4.40 10.98 -0.30
N SER A 105 -4.34 11.08 1.02
CA SER A 105 -4.76 10.05 1.93
C SER A 105 -5.29 10.62 3.24
N SER A 106 -6.26 9.95 3.84
CA SER A 106 -6.81 10.30 5.14
C SER A 106 -6.91 9.08 6.05
N LEU A 107 -6.73 9.30 7.35
CA LEU A 107 -6.71 8.25 8.36
C LEU A 107 -7.93 8.32 9.29
N LYS A 108 -8.53 7.16 9.55
CA LYS A 108 -9.53 6.96 10.59
C LYS A 108 -9.07 5.86 11.57
N ASP A 109 -8.82 6.24 12.83
CA ASP A 109 -8.57 5.30 13.93
C ASP A 109 -9.89 4.62 14.34
N LEU A 110 -9.95 3.29 14.20
CA LEU A 110 -11.11 2.46 14.56
C LEU A 110 -10.93 1.77 15.93
N GLY A 111 -9.85 2.09 16.64
CA GLY A 111 -9.45 1.52 17.92
C GLY A 111 -8.92 0.09 17.83
N PHE A 112 -8.19 -0.33 18.87
CA PHE A 112 -7.67 -1.69 19.04
C PHE A 112 -6.72 -2.14 17.91
N GLY A 113 -5.85 -1.24 17.45
CA GLY A 113 -4.90 -1.51 16.37
C GLY A 113 -5.57 -1.72 15.01
N ARG A 114 -6.74 -1.10 14.80
CA ARG A 114 -7.48 -1.12 13.54
C ARG A 114 -7.58 0.28 12.99
N TYR A 115 -7.32 0.40 11.69
CA TYR A 115 -7.34 1.69 11.00
C TYR A 115 -7.99 1.51 9.63
N ALA A 116 -8.71 2.55 9.19
CA ALA A 116 -9.10 2.69 7.80
C ALA A 116 -8.32 3.88 7.22
N ILE A 117 -7.61 3.64 6.11
CA ILE A 117 -6.91 4.68 5.38
C ILE A 117 -7.59 4.79 4.02
N ASP A 118 -8.18 5.95 3.75
CA ASP A 118 -8.81 6.24 2.47
C ASP A 118 -7.80 6.98 1.60
N MET A 119 -7.53 6.48 0.40
CA MET A 119 -6.56 7.02 -0.56
C MET A 119 -7.24 7.47 -1.83
N GLY A 120 -6.75 8.59 -2.36
CA GLY A 120 -6.94 9.01 -3.72
C GLY A 120 -5.82 8.48 -4.61
N VAL A 121 -6.15 7.58 -5.53
CA VAL A 121 -5.22 6.95 -6.48
C VAL A 121 -5.64 7.31 -7.89
N MET A 122 -4.67 7.61 -8.77
CA MET A 122 -4.94 7.94 -10.17
C MET A 122 -4.11 7.10 -11.12
N ASP A 123 -4.70 6.83 -12.29
CA ASP A 123 -4.02 6.27 -13.45
C ASP A 123 -3.44 7.41 -14.31
N THR A 124 -2.12 7.60 -14.25
CA THR A 124 -1.39 8.65 -14.96
C THR A 124 -1.21 8.37 -16.45
N SER A 125 -1.67 7.21 -16.95
CA SER A 125 -1.86 7.09 -18.39
C SER A 125 -2.88 8.12 -18.87
N GLY A 126 -3.72 8.72 -18.00
CA GLY A 126 -4.80 9.62 -18.40
C GLY A 126 -4.95 10.94 -17.69
N PRO A 127 -6.04 11.67 -18.02
CA PRO A 127 -6.32 12.95 -17.40
C PRO A 127 -6.39 12.79 -15.88
N ILE A 128 -5.65 13.66 -15.21
CA ILE A 128 -5.54 13.70 -13.75
C ILE A 128 -6.62 14.64 -13.23
N TYR A 129 -7.48 14.12 -12.36
CA TYR A 129 -8.60 14.85 -11.77
C TYR A 129 -8.38 15.03 -10.27
N VAL A 130 -7.98 16.24 -9.88
CA VAL A 130 -7.74 16.58 -8.47
C VAL A 130 -9.05 16.92 -7.75
N GLY A 131 -9.16 16.55 -6.47
CA GLY A 131 -10.33 16.83 -5.63
C GLY A 131 -11.46 15.80 -5.73
N LEU A 132 -11.22 14.66 -6.37
CA LEU A 132 -12.16 13.55 -6.36
C LEU A 132 -12.21 12.88 -4.97
N PRO A 133 -13.33 12.24 -4.61
CA PRO A 133 -13.39 11.40 -3.42
C PRO A 133 -12.38 10.25 -3.46
N PRO A 134 -11.90 9.77 -2.30
CA PRO A 134 -11.04 8.59 -2.23
C PRO A 134 -11.67 7.39 -2.94
N ASN A 135 -10.85 6.64 -3.67
CA ASN A 135 -11.27 5.50 -4.50
C ASN A 135 -10.60 4.18 -4.12
N VAL A 136 -9.65 4.21 -3.18
CA VAL A 136 -9.01 3.02 -2.60
C VAL A 136 -9.05 3.12 -1.08
N ARG A 137 -9.36 2.01 -0.40
CA ARG A 137 -9.34 1.93 1.07
C ARG A 137 -8.39 0.83 1.54
N LEU A 138 -7.49 1.18 2.44
CA LEU A 138 -6.66 0.24 3.18
C LEU A 138 -7.26 -0.02 4.55
N ASN A 139 -7.59 -1.28 4.83
CA ASN A 139 -8.05 -1.74 6.12
C ASN A 139 -6.89 -2.37 6.88
N VAL A 140 -6.33 -1.63 7.83
CA VAL A 140 -5.28 -2.14 8.72
C VAL A 140 -5.95 -2.89 9.88
N LYS A 141 -5.62 -4.17 10.05
CA LYS A 141 -6.06 -5.00 11.18
C LYS A 141 -4.85 -5.69 11.77
N TRP A 142 -4.44 -5.25 12.96
CA TRP A 142 -3.33 -5.86 13.71
C TRP A 142 -2.02 -5.97 12.90
N GLY A 143 -1.72 -4.96 12.09
CA GLY A 143 -0.50 -4.88 11.28
C GLY A 143 -0.60 -5.53 9.90
N THR A 144 -1.71 -6.19 9.57
CA THR A 144 -2.00 -6.66 8.21
C THR A 144 -2.85 -5.63 7.48
N ILE A 145 -2.54 -5.40 6.20
CA ILE A 145 -3.27 -4.46 5.35
C ILE A 145 -4.13 -5.25 4.36
N GLY A 146 -5.45 -5.06 4.44
CA GLY A 146 -6.40 -5.44 3.38
C GLY A 146 -6.65 -4.25 2.46
N VAL A 147 -6.81 -4.49 1.16
CA VAL A 147 -7.04 -3.43 0.15
C VAL A 147 -8.44 -3.59 -0.46
N GLU A 148 -9.23 -2.54 -0.40
CA GLU A 148 -10.48 -2.38 -1.16
C GLU A 148 -10.20 -1.41 -2.32
N ASP A 149 -10.18 -1.95 -3.53
CA ASP A 149 -9.85 -1.22 -4.75
C ASP A 149 -10.83 -1.64 -5.87
N PRO A 150 -12.04 -1.06 -5.89
CA PRO A 150 -13.08 -1.45 -6.86
C PRO A 150 -12.70 -1.14 -8.31
N GLN A 151 -11.81 -0.16 -8.52
CA GLN A 151 -11.34 0.26 -9.85
C GLN A 151 -10.06 -0.48 -10.29
N ARG A 152 -9.47 -1.31 -9.42
CA ARG A 152 -8.23 -2.07 -9.65
C ARG A 152 -7.01 -1.18 -9.95
N LEU A 153 -6.99 0.06 -9.46
CA LEU A 153 -5.91 1.03 -9.70
C LEU A 153 -4.58 0.65 -9.04
N THR A 154 -4.63 -0.11 -7.96
CA THR A 154 -3.46 -0.59 -7.20
C THR A 154 -3.15 -2.06 -7.47
N THR A 155 -3.88 -2.67 -8.41
CA THR A 155 -3.70 -4.06 -8.81
C THR A 155 -2.55 -4.16 -9.80
N VAL A 156 -1.62 -5.08 -9.53
CA VAL A 156 -0.48 -5.30 -10.41
C VAL A 156 -0.89 -6.15 -11.61
N THR A 157 -0.43 -5.74 -12.80
CA THR A 157 -0.53 -6.54 -14.02
C THR A 157 0.60 -7.57 -14.03
N ALA A 158 0.26 -8.84 -13.80
CA ALA A 158 1.22 -9.92 -13.98
C ALA A 158 1.65 -10.00 -15.45
N SER A 159 2.92 -10.28 -15.70
CA SER A 159 3.47 -10.54 -17.03
C SER A 159 3.29 -9.40 -18.03
N ARG A 160 3.30 -8.15 -17.55
CA ARG A 160 3.23 -6.93 -18.36
C ARG A 160 4.25 -6.91 -19.52
N TYR A 161 5.40 -7.56 -19.32
CA TYR A 161 6.49 -7.64 -20.29
C TYR A 161 6.65 -9.05 -20.90
N GLY A 162 5.61 -9.88 -20.80
CA GLY A 162 5.55 -11.23 -21.38
C GLY A 162 6.30 -12.31 -20.59
N TYR A 163 6.09 -13.57 -21.01
CA TYR A 163 6.83 -14.77 -20.57
C TYR A 163 7.68 -15.35 -21.70
N GLY A 164 8.22 -14.50 -22.58
CA GLY A 164 9.03 -14.96 -23.70
C GLY A 164 9.01 -14.01 -24.90
N LEU A 165 9.62 -14.47 -25.99
CA LEU A 165 9.65 -13.78 -27.27
C LEU A 165 8.28 -13.91 -27.96
N MET A 166 7.64 -12.78 -28.28
CA MET A 166 6.56 -12.75 -29.25
C MET A 166 7.05 -13.36 -30.56
N SER A 167 6.20 -14.18 -31.18
CA SER A 167 6.51 -14.70 -32.52
C SER A 167 6.47 -13.56 -33.54
N GLU A 168 7.18 -13.71 -34.66
CA GLU A 168 7.13 -12.71 -35.73
C GLU A 168 5.71 -12.59 -36.34
N GLU A 169 4.90 -13.65 -36.25
CA GLU A 169 3.47 -13.62 -36.63
C GLU A 169 2.65 -12.74 -35.67
N ASP A 170 2.82 -12.91 -34.35
CA ASP A 170 2.14 -12.08 -33.35
C ASP A 170 2.54 -10.61 -33.45
N LYS A 171 3.82 -10.34 -33.76
CA LYS A 171 4.31 -8.98 -33.99
C LYS A 171 3.63 -8.36 -35.22
N ALA A 172 3.58 -9.08 -36.33
CA ALA A 172 2.93 -8.60 -37.54
C ALA A 172 1.44 -8.33 -37.32
N ALA A 173 0.73 -9.25 -36.65
CA ALA A 173 -0.68 -9.09 -36.32
C ALA A 173 -0.93 -7.86 -35.42
N LEU A 174 -0.10 -7.66 -34.38
CA LEU A 174 -0.19 -6.48 -33.54
C LEU A 174 0.02 -5.19 -34.34
N MET A 175 1.01 -5.16 -35.24
CA MET A 175 1.28 -3.97 -36.05
C MET A 175 0.11 -3.65 -36.99
N GLU A 176 -0.51 -4.67 -37.61
CA GLU A 176 -1.71 -4.52 -38.43
C GLU A 176 -2.88 -3.93 -37.61
N GLU A 177 -3.14 -4.45 -36.41
CA GLU A 177 -4.17 -3.92 -35.51
C GLU A 177 -3.90 -2.46 -35.10
N LEU A 178 -2.64 -2.08 -34.85
CA LEU A 178 -2.27 -0.71 -34.51
C LEU A 178 -2.42 0.24 -35.72
N GLU A 179 -2.18 -0.23 -36.94
CA GLU A 179 -2.37 0.53 -38.18
C GLU A 179 -3.85 0.86 -38.43
N GLU A 180 -4.77 -0.05 -38.08
CA GLU A 180 -6.22 0.14 -38.20
C GLU A 180 -6.80 1.19 -37.25
N LEU A 181 -6.07 1.56 -36.19
CA LEU A 181 -6.53 2.58 -35.25
C LEU A 181 -6.65 3.96 -35.94
N PRO A 182 -7.60 4.82 -35.51
CA PRO A 182 -7.68 6.20 -35.99
C PRO A 182 -6.39 6.98 -35.75
N ASP A 183 -6.05 7.91 -36.62
CA ASP A 183 -4.83 8.73 -36.50
C ASP A 183 -4.80 9.58 -35.22
N SER A 184 -5.98 9.95 -34.72
CA SER A 184 -6.19 10.63 -33.44
C SER A 184 -5.86 9.78 -32.21
N SER A 185 -5.52 8.50 -32.38
CA SER A 185 -5.28 7.59 -31.27
C SER A 185 -4.00 7.93 -30.52
N ILE A 186 -4.11 7.99 -29.19
CA ILE A 186 -3.00 7.97 -28.25
C ILE A 186 -2.90 6.57 -27.69
N ILE A 187 -1.72 5.98 -27.80
CA ILE A 187 -1.46 4.58 -27.48
C ILE A 187 -0.42 4.53 -26.36
N HIS A 188 -0.70 3.75 -25.33
CA HIS A 188 0.21 3.43 -24.24
C HIS A 188 0.64 1.97 -24.38
N VAL A 189 1.94 1.74 -24.29
CA VAL A 189 2.55 0.45 -24.57
C VAL A 189 3.60 0.12 -23.52
N SER A 190 3.58 -1.11 -23.02
CA SER A 190 4.66 -1.72 -22.26
C SER A 190 5.52 -2.55 -23.21
N LEU A 191 6.80 -2.24 -23.28
CA LEU A 191 7.77 -2.80 -24.23
C LEU A 191 8.92 -3.47 -23.47
N SER A 192 9.35 -4.64 -23.96
CA SER A 192 10.60 -5.29 -23.55
C SER A 192 11.57 -5.33 -24.72
N ALA A 193 12.68 -4.62 -24.62
CA ALA A 193 13.77 -4.62 -25.61
C ALA A 193 14.59 -5.91 -25.51
N ARG A 194 15.17 -6.35 -26.64
CA ARG A 194 16.04 -7.54 -26.67
C ARG A 194 17.31 -7.34 -25.85
N GLU A 195 17.91 -6.17 -26.00
CA GLU A 195 19.14 -5.80 -25.32
C GLU A 195 18.88 -4.74 -24.26
N GLU A 196 19.73 -4.76 -23.24
CA GLU A 196 19.76 -3.77 -22.17
C GLU A 196 20.33 -2.46 -22.70
N LYS A 197 19.71 -1.34 -22.31
CA LYS A 197 20.11 0.00 -22.73
C LYS A 197 20.22 0.95 -21.54
N PRO A 198 21.11 1.95 -21.57
CA PRO A 198 21.09 3.05 -20.62
C PRO A 198 19.71 3.71 -20.56
N VAL A 199 19.24 4.04 -19.36
CA VAL A 199 17.93 4.67 -19.17
C VAL A 199 17.85 6.01 -19.93
N SER A 200 18.92 6.81 -19.94
CA SER A 200 18.99 8.06 -20.71
C SER A 200 18.82 7.86 -22.22
N GLU A 201 19.36 6.79 -22.79
CA GLU A 201 19.16 6.46 -24.21
C GLU A 201 17.68 6.19 -24.50
N VAL A 202 17.01 5.44 -23.61
CA VAL A 202 15.58 5.15 -23.75
C VAL A 202 14.75 6.43 -23.63
N ILE A 203 15.05 7.31 -22.67
CA ILE A 203 14.38 8.61 -22.48
C ILE A 203 14.52 9.51 -23.71
N ALA A 204 15.66 9.44 -24.41
CA ALA A 204 15.92 10.24 -25.61
C ALA A 204 15.20 9.73 -26.88
N ALA A 205 14.46 8.63 -26.81
CA ALA A 205 13.69 8.10 -27.92
C ALA A 205 12.64 9.11 -28.43
N PRO A 206 12.24 9.07 -29.72
CA PRO A 206 11.25 9.97 -30.30
C PRO A 206 9.80 9.61 -29.88
N VAL A 207 9.62 9.11 -28.65
CA VAL A 207 8.35 8.73 -28.03
C VAL A 207 8.37 9.17 -26.57
N GLN A 208 7.20 9.36 -25.97
CA GLN A 208 7.14 9.70 -24.56
C GLN A 208 7.39 8.45 -23.71
N VAL A 209 8.52 8.42 -23.01
CA VAL A 209 8.79 7.42 -21.97
C VAL A 209 8.09 7.82 -20.67
N ASN A 210 7.24 6.93 -20.17
CA ASN A 210 6.45 7.14 -18.96
C ASN A 210 7.12 6.53 -17.73
N TRP A 211 7.65 5.31 -17.85
CA TRP A 211 8.20 4.55 -16.73
C TRP A 211 9.24 3.55 -17.24
N VAL A 212 10.27 3.28 -16.45
CA VAL A 212 11.33 2.31 -16.77
C VAL A 212 11.52 1.35 -15.60
N GLU A 213 11.71 0.06 -15.87
CA GLU A 213 12.15 -0.91 -14.88
C GLU A 213 13.68 -0.90 -14.82
N ILE A 214 14.25 -0.79 -13.63
CA ILE A 214 15.70 -0.80 -13.48
C ILE A 214 16.19 -2.23 -13.50
N TYR A 215 17.06 -2.52 -14.46
CA TYR A 215 17.61 -3.84 -14.63
C TYR A 215 18.58 -4.18 -13.50
N SER A 216 18.50 -5.43 -13.04
CA SER A 216 19.48 -6.03 -12.14
C SER A 216 19.68 -7.49 -12.54
N GLU A 217 20.95 -7.88 -12.68
CA GLU A 217 21.37 -9.24 -13.07
C GLU A 217 21.00 -10.27 -11.99
N ASP A 218 21.26 -9.93 -10.72
CA ASP A 218 21.07 -10.80 -9.55
C ASP A 218 19.77 -10.50 -8.78
N GLY A 219 18.96 -9.56 -9.28
CA GLY A 219 17.77 -9.08 -8.57
C GLY A 219 16.66 -10.12 -8.56
N GLU A 220 16.36 -10.65 -7.37
CA GLU A 220 15.07 -11.32 -7.12
C GLU A 220 13.94 -10.34 -7.51
N ILE A 221 13.91 -9.15 -6.91
CA ILE A 221 12.96 -8.10 -7.26
C ILE A 221 13.55 -7.10 -8.24
N ARG A 222 12.68 -6.48 -9.04
CA ARG A 222 12.99 -5.34 -9.89
C ARG A 222 11.92 -4.28 -9.70
N GLY A 223 12.36 -3.08 -9.32
CA GLY A 223 11.51 -1.89 -9.28
C GLY A 223 11.77 -1.00 -10.48
N GLY A 224 11.10 0.13 -10.54
CA GLY A 224 11.29 1.09 -11.61
C GLY A 224 11.14 2.53 -11.17
N LEU A 225 11.07 3.40 -12.18
CA LEU A 225 11.08 4.83 -12.01
C LEU A 225 10.13 5.47 -13.01
N THR A 226 9.24 6.34 -12.52
CA THR A 226 8.44 7.19 -13.42
C THR A 226 9.32 8.30 -13.98
N ILE A 227 9.35 8.45 -15.30
CA ILE A 227 10.17 9.47 -15.96
C ILE A 227 9.42 10.80 -16.02
N ARG A 228 8.20 10.79 -16.55
CA ARG A 228 7.33 11.98 -16.57
C ARG A 228 6.41 12.00 -15.37
N LYS A 229 6.78 12.79 -14.36
CA LYS A 229 5.95 13.00 -13.17
C LYS A 229 4.82 13.99 -13.43
N SER A 230 3.61 13.62 -13.03
CA SER A 230 2.55 14.59 -12.80
C SER A 230 2.88 15.39 -11.55
N ILE A 231 3.14 16.69 -11.68
CA ILE A 231 3.59 17.59 -10.60
C ILE A 231 2.46 17.71 -9.54
N LEU A 232 2.34 16.71 -8.67
CA LEU A 232 1.30 16.62 -7.63
C LEU A 232 1.93 16.64 -6.23
N GLY A 233 3.26 16.72 -6.13
CA GLY A 233 4.03 16.59 -4.89
C GLY A 233 5.08 17.67 -4.77
N GLU A 234 5.41 18.02 -3.53
CA GLU A 234 6.43 19.03 -3.25
C GLU A 234 7.81 18.55 -3.72
N GLY A 235 8.49 19.37 -4.53
CA GLY A 235 9.81 19.05 -5.07
C GLY A 235 9.81 18.04 -6.23
N GLU A 236 8.64 17.58 -6.71
CA GLU A 236 8.58 16.72 -7.90
C GLU A 236 8.98 17.49 -9.17
N ARG A 237 9.89 16.91 -9.94
CA ARG A 237 10.39 17.45 -11.21
C ARG A 237 10.27 16.39 -12.29
N ASP A 238 10.03 16.84 -13.52
CA ASP A 238 10.13 15.97 -14.70
C ASP A 238 11.59 15.49 -14.83
N ARG A 239 11.77 14.20 -15.13
CA ARG A 239 13.09 13.57 -15.19
C ARG A 239 13.63 13.44 -16.61
N VAL A 240 12.89 13.93 -17.61
CA VAL A 240 13.29 13.85 -19.03
C VAL A 240 14.62 14.55 -19.32
N GLU A 241 14.95 15.60 -18.58
CA GLU A 241 16.19 16.38 -18.76
C GLU A 241 17.29 16.03 -17.75
N MET A 242 17.07 15.01 -16.91
CA MET A 242 18.05 14.59 -15.91
C MET A 242 19.20 13.82 -16.55
N THR A 243 20.39 13.99 -15.99
CA THR A 243 21.58 13.20 -16.30
C THR A 243 21.47 11.77 -15.74
N ASP A 244 22.29 10.84 -16.23
CA ASP A 244 22.35 9.46 -15.71
C ASP A 244 22.58 9.42 -14.19
N GLU A 245 23.43 10.30 -13.67
CA GLU A 245 23.72 10.38 -12.24
C GLU A 245 22.50 10.88 -11.46
N GLU A 246 21.80 11.90 -11.95
CA GLU A 246 20.58 12.40 -11.31
C GLU A 246 19.46 11.35 -11.30
N ILE A 247 19.25 10.63 -12.41
CA ILE A 247 18.30 9.52 -12.50
C ILE A 247 18.65 8.42 -11.49
N LYS A 248 19.95 8.10 -11.38
CA LYS A 248 20.44 7.13 -10.40
C LYS A 248 20.16 7.57 -8.96
N GLN A 249 20.46 8.83 -8.63
CA GLN A 249 20.23 9.37 -7.28
C GLN A 249 18.74 9.42 -6.93
N GLU A 250 17.87 9.76 -7.87
CA GLU A 250 16.41 9.72 -7.68
C GLU A 250 15.92 8.30 -7.35
N TYR A 251 16.41 7.29 -8.09
CA TYR A 251 16.03 5.91 -7.83
C TYR A 251 16.58 5.37 -6.51
N LEU A 252 17.84 5.67 -6.17
CA LEU A 252 18.41 5.32 -4.87
C LEU A 252 17.65 5.98 -3.71
N GLY A 253 17.30 7.27 -3.87
CA GLY A 253 16.50 8.00 -2.89
C GLY A 253 15.12 7.38 -2.67
N ASN A 254 14.45 6.91 -3.73
CA ASN A 254 13.20 6.16 -3.61
C ASN A 254 13.39 4.88 -2.77
N LEU A 255 14.43 4.08 -3.05
CA LEU A 255 14.70 2.84 -2.32
C LEU A 255 15.04 3.08 -0.84
N GLU A 256 15.89 4.07 -0.55
CA GLU A 256 16.20 4.49 0.82
C GLU A 256 14.95 4.96 1.56
N TYR A 257 14.09 5.72 0.89
CA TYR A 257 12.85 6.20 1.48
C TYR A 257 11.87 5.08 1.78
N LEU A 258 11.77 4.05 0.92
CA LEU A 258 10.99 2.85 1.23
C LEU A 258 11.50 2.12 2.49
N LEU A 259 12.82 2.08 2.70
CA LEU A 259 13.44 1.50 3.88
C LEU A 259 13.28 2.33 5.15
N SER A 260 12.91 3.62 5.04
CA SER A 260 12.68 4.49 6.20
C SER A 260 11.45 4.08 7.03
N GLN A 261 10.49 3.36 6.44
CA GLN A 261 9.27 2.86 7.10
C GLN A 261 9.17 1.33 7.04
N PRO A 262 10.04 0.57 7.72
CA PRO A 262 10.13 -0.88 7.58
C PRO A 262 8.85 -1.61 8.02
N LYS A 263 8.13 -1.10 9.04
CA LYS A 263 6.85 -1.68 9.48
C LYS A 263 5.76 -1.53 8.42
N LEU A 264 5.72 -0.39 7.72
CA LEU A 264 4.76 -0.15 6.64
C LEU A 264 5.10 -1.04 5.44
N LEU A 265 6.37 -1.07 5.03
CA LEU A 265 6.83 -1.92 3.92
C LEU A 265 6.47 -3.40 4.15
N ASN A 266 6.77 -3.93 5.33
CA ASN A 266 6.44 -5.31 5.69
C ASN A 266 4.93 -5.58 5.70
N ALA A 267 4.13 -4.59 6.10
CA ALA A 267 2.66 -4.69 6.16
C ALA A 267 2.00 -4.62 4.77
N LEU A 268 2.55 -3.83 3.85
CA LEU A 268 2.13 -3.75 2.44
C LEU A 268 2.54 -5.00 1.66
N GLY A 269 3.73 -5.53 1.96
CA GLY A 269 4.40 -6.53 1.16
C GLY A 269 5.01 -5.96 -0.12
N LEU A 270 5.72 -6.82 -0.85
CA LEU A 270 6.36 -6.46 -2.12
C LEU A 270 5.53 -6.95 -3.29
N ARG A 271 5.26 -6.01 -4.20
CA ARG A 271 4.49 -6.23 -5.44
C ARG A 271 5.28 -5.75 -6.67
N MET A 272 6.59 -5.98 -6.66
CA MET A 272 7.54 -5.45 -7.65
C MET A 272 8.06 -6.61 -8.52
N GLY A 273 7.96 -6.48 -9.84
CA GLY A 273 8.56 -7.43 -10.79
C GLY A 273 7.75 -7.62 -12.08
N SER A 274 8.46 -7.76 -13.20
CA SER A 274 7.92 -7.78 -14.56
C SER A 274 7.53 -9.15 -15.11
N GLU A 275 8.17 -10.21 -14.63
CA GLU A 275 8.01 -11.58 -15.14
C GLU A 275 7.21 -12.48 -14.19
N GLY A 276 6.27 -11.89 -13.45
CA GLY A 276 5.45 -12.60 -12.46
C GLY A 276 6.26 -13.24 -11.33
N ARG A 277 7.48 -12.76 -11.10
CA ARG A 277 8.41 -13.40 -10.17
C ARG A 277 8.15 -13.06 -8.69
N TYR A 278 7.51 -11.94 -8.34
CA TYR A 278 7.36 -11.57 -6.92
C TYR A 278 6.01 -10.91 -6.57
N PHE A 279 5.12 -11.74 -6.03
CA PHE A 279 4.13 -11.33 -5.03
C PHE A 279 4.53 -12.00 -3.72
N GLN A 280 4.97 -11.22 -2.73
CA GLN A 280 5.25 -11.78 -1.42
C GLN A 280 4.55 -10.95 -0.35
N ALA A 281 3.80 -11.62 0.52
CA ALA A 281 3.13 -11.02 1.66
C ALA A 281 3.10 -12.02 2.82
N PRO A 282 3.45 -11.60 4.07
CA PRO A 282 4.27 -10.46 4.45
C PRO A 282 5.76 -10.70 4.12
N THR A 283 6.52 -9.65 3.82
CA THR A 283 7.95 -9.75 3.48
C THR A 283 8.84 -9.17 4.57
N THR A 284 10.14 -9.40 4.46
CA THR A 284 11.16 -8.60 5.13
C THR A 284 11.56 -7.43 4.23
N VAL A 285 12.34 -6.49 4.77
CA VAL A 285 12.93 -5.37 4.02
C VAL A 285 14.15 -5.77 3.17
N GLU A 286 14.63 -7.00 3.33
CA GLU A 286 15.90 -7.47 2.72
C GLU A 286 15.91 -7.40 1.19
N PRO A 287 14.83 -7.73 0.46
CA PRO A 287 14.85 -7.60 -1.00
C PRO A 287 15.12 -6.16 -1.47
N ILE A 288 14.56 -5.16 -0.77
CA ILE A 288 14.79 -3.74 -1.11
C ILE A 288 16.20 -3.31 -0.73
N LYS A 289 16.78 -3.81 0.38
CA LYS A 289 18.18 -3.56 0.71
C LYS A 289 19.13 -4.14 -0.33
N ASN A 290 18.88 -5.37 -0.76
CA ASN A 290 19.67 -6.01 -1.81
C ASN A 290 19.59 -5.23 -3.13
N LEU A 291 18.39 -4.77 -3.50
CA LEU A 291 18.18 -3.93 -4.68
C LEU A 291 18.92 -2.59 -4.55
N LEU A 292 18.88 -1.94 -3.38
CA LEU A 292 19.63 -0.71 -3.10
C LEU A 292 21.14 -0.94 -3.27
N ASP A 293 21.69 -1.98 -2.64
CA ASP A 293 23.12 -2.31 -2.69
C ASP A 293 23.60 -2.67 -4.10
N GLN A 294 22.76 -3.35 -4.90
CA GLN A 294 23.04 -3.67 -6.30
C GLN A 294 23.03 -2.40 -7.15
N THR A 295 21.99 -1.57 -7.02
CA THR A 295 21.82 -0.32 -7.76
C THR A 295 22.97 0.65 -7.48
N ALA A 296 23.41 0.76 -6.22
CA ALA A 296 24.50 1.65 -5.84
C ALA A 296 25.82 1.34 -6.59
N LYS A 297 26.07 0.07 -6.90
CA LYS A 297 27.26 -0.42 -7.62
C LYS A 297 27.20 -0.19 -9.13
N GLN A 298 26.02 0.01 -9.71
CA GLN A 298 25.89 0.25 -11.15
C GLN A 298 26.47 1.62 -11.50
N ALA A 299 27.30 1.70 -12.54
CA ALA A 299 27.84 2.99 -13.00
C ALA A 299 26.73 3.85 -13.66
N VAL A 300 25.88 3.20 -14.44
CA VAL A 300 24.74 3.80 -15.14
C VAL A 300 23.55 2.86 -14.97
N LEU A 301 22.36 3.42 -14.74
CA LEU A 301 21.14 2.62 -14.69
C LEU A 301 20.73 2.21 -16.09
N THR A 302 20.31 0.96 -16.20
CA THR A 302 19.93 0.36 -17.47
C THR A 302 18.54 -0.27 -17.38
N THR A 303 17.95 -0.51 -18.54
CA THR A 303 16.63 -1.09 -18.64
C THR A 303 16.47 -1.97 -19.88
N LYS A 304 15.61 -2.98 -19.76
CA LYS A 304 15.00 -3.70 -20.89
C LYS A 304 13.51 -3.42 -21.01
N ASN A 305 12.85 -3.11 -19.90
CA ASN A 305 11.41 -3.06 -19.78
C ASN A 305 10.98 -1.63 -19.47
N TYR A 306 10.17 -1.04 -20.34
CA TYR A 306 9.74 0.33 -20.16
C TYR A 306 8.38 0.57 -20.80
N CYS A 307 7.73 1.64 -20.34
CA CYS A 307 6.41 2.06 -20.76
C CYS A 307 6.54 3.32 -21.59
N ILE A 308 5.97 3.30 -22.79
CA ILE A 308 5.93 4.44 -23.71
C ILE A 308 4.51 4.85 -24.03
N SER A 309 4.34 6.08 -24.48
CA SER A 309 3.10 6.55 -25.10
C SER A 309 3.37 7.54 -26.21
N GLY A 310 2.40 7.71 -27.08
CA GLY A 310 2.47 8.66 -28.19
C GLY A 310 1.25 8.57 -29.07
N LYS A 311 1.23 9.38 -30.11
CA LYS A 311 0.27 9.23 -31.21
C LYS A 311 0.51 7.92 -31.93
N LYS A 312 -0.53 7.43 -32.62
CA LYS A 312 -0.47 6.19 -33.44
C LYS A 312 0.82 6.09 -34.25
N GLN A 313 1.12 7.10 -35.06
CA GLN A 313 2.28 7.06 -35.96
C GLN A 313 3.62 7.05 -35.20
N GLU A 314 3.75 7.81 -34.11
CA GLU A 314 4.96 7.85 -33.29
C GLU A 314 5.26 6.46 -32.69
N ILE A 315 4.21 5.75 -32.24
CA ILE A 315 4.35 4.40 -31.69
C ILE A 315 4.68 3.39 -32.79
N LEU A 316 4.00 3.43 -33.94
CA LEU A 316 4.30 2.55 -35.07
C LEU A 316 5.74 2.72 -35.57
N ASP A 317 6.18 3.97 -35.75
CA ASP A 317 7.53 4.29 -36.19
C ASP A 317 8.57 3.76 -35.19
N TYR A 318 8.33 3.95 -33.89
CA TYR A 318 9.23 3.46 -32.86
C TYR A 318 9.30 1.93 -32.83
N LEU A 319 8.15 1.25 -32.85
CA LEU A 319 8.10 -0.22 -32.85
C LEU A 319 8.76 -0.85 -34.09
N ASN A 320 8.74 -0.16 -35.24
CA ASN A 320 9.45 -0.61 -36.45
C ASN A 320 10.98 -0.47 -36.35
N THR A 321 11.50 0.33 -35.42
CA THR A 321 12.94 0.61 -35.29
C THR A 321 13.61 -0.13 -34.14
N VAL A 322 12.85 -0.43 -33.09
CA VAL A 322 13.37 -1.07 -31.88
C VAL A 322 13.35 -2.58 -32.01
N ASP A 323 14.43 -3.26 -31.63
CA ASP A 323 14.44 -4.72 -31.50
C ASP A 323 13.86 -5.11 -30.15
N TYR A 324 12.66 -5.69 -30.18
CA TYR A 324 11.90 -6.04 -28.99
C TYR A 324 11.49 -7.52 -28.94
N THR A 325 11.32 -7.98 -27.71
CA THR A 325 10.92 -9.33 -27.36
C THR A 325 9.43 -9.41 -27.07
N SER A 326 8.85 -8.38 -26.45
CA SER A 326 7.44 -8.35 -26.09
C SER A 326 6.88 -6.93 -26.12
N VAL A 327 5.62 -6.83 -26.53
CA VAL A 327 4.82 -5.62 -26.51
C VAL A 327 3.45 -5.94 -25.93
N MET A 328 2.99 -5.12 -25.00
CA MET A 328 1.63 -5.13 -24.50
C MET A 328 1.01 -3.75 -24.68
N VAL A 329 -0.14 -3.69 -25.34
CA VAL A 329 -0.95 -2.46 -25.42
C VAL A 329 -1.67 -2.29 -24.10
N ASP A 330 -1.29 -1.27 -23.34
CA ASP A 330 -1.87 -0.96 -22.04
C ASP A 330 -3.20 -0.23 -22.17
N ARG A 331 -3.24 0.73 -23.10
CA ARG A 331 -4.39 1.60 -23.29
C ARG A 331 -4.38 2.26 -24.64
N VAL A 332 -5.55 2.34 -25.27
CA VAL A 332 -5.80 3.16 -26.45
C VAL A 332 -6.84 4.22 -26.09
N ARG A 333 -6.61 5.45 -26.49
CA ARG A 333 -7.60 6.54 -26.39
C ARG A 333 -7.70 7.30 -27.68
N LEU A 334 -8.91 7.75 -28.00
CA LEU A 334 -9.12 8.70 -29.07
C LEU A 334 -8.88 10.10 -28.53
N SER A 335 -8.00 10.85 -29.19
CA SER A 335 -7.87 12.29 -28.95
C SER A 335 -9.11 12.99 -29.52
N ILE A 336 -9.86 13.68 -28.66
CA ILE A 336 -11.02 14.50 -29.07
C ILE A 336 -10.54 15.82 -29.73
N LEU A 337 -9.23 16.11 -29.72
CA LEU A 337 -8.65 17.39 -30.13
C LEU A 337 -8.28 17.49 -31.61
N GLU A 338 -8.63 16.52 -32.45
CA GLU A 338 -8.50 16.70 -33.91
C GLU A 338 -9.73 17.42 -34.47
N ARG A 339 -9.63 18.76 -34.53
CA ARG A 339 -10.41 19.60 -35.44
C ARG A 339 -9.50 20.48 -36.27
#